data_AF-K0NUJ6-F1
#
_entry.id   AF-K0NUJ6-F1
#
_cell.length_a   1.000
_cell.length_b   1.000
_cell.length_c   1.000
_cell.angle_alpha   90.00
_cell.angle_beta   90.00
_cell.angle_gamma   90.00
#
_symmetry.space_group_name_H-M   'P 1'
#
loop_
_entity.id
_entity.type
_entity.pdbx_description
1 polymer ?
#
loop_
_entity_poly.entity_id
_entity_poly.type
_entity_poly.pdbx_seq_one_letter_code
_entity_poly.pdbx_strand_id
1 'polypeptide(L)'
;MVIARPTYMDFLEKFKDNEQIKIITGIRRSGKTYIMRMFMDKLEKEDEIDPQNILSINFESFAFSKIQNAEDLYQYVMDHKGPGWQYLFLTKFSKFRNGKGR
;
A
#
# COMPACT_ATOMS: atom_id res chain seq x y z
N MET A 1 -3.94 -7.44 -21.58
CA MET A 1 -5.37 -7.23 -21.25
C MET A 1 -5.53 -7.25 -19.74
N VAL A 2 -6.01 -6.15 -19.14
CA VAL A 2 -6.32 -6.09 -17.71
C VAL A 2 -7.62 -6.87 -17.48
N ILE A 3 -7.61 -7.87 -16.60
CA ILE A 3 -8.83 -8.58 -16.22
C ILE A 3 -9.50 -7.80 -15.11
N ALA A 4 -10.71 -7.30 -15.35
CA ALA A 4 -11.50 -6.60 -14.36
C ALA A 4 -11.77 -7.49 -13.13
N ARG A 5 -11.75 -6.88 -11.94
CA ARG A 5 -12.00 -7.52 -10.65
C ARG A 5 -13.05 -6.73 -9.85
N PRO A 6 -14.30 -6.63 -10.35
CA PRO A 6 -15.30 -5.69 -9.83
C PRO A 6 -15.52 -5.86 -8.33
N THR A 7 -15.77 -7.08 -7.85
CA THR A 7 -16.01 -7.33 -6.40
C THR A 7 -14.89 -6.82 -5.48
N TYR A 8 -13.63 -6.94 -5.88
CA TYR A 8 -12.49 -6.47 -5.07
C TYR A 8 -12.35 -4.95 -5.15
N MET A 9 -12.59 -4.37 -6.32
CA MET A 9 -12.55 -2.93 -6.52
C MET A 9 -13.68 -2.24 -5.79
N ASP A 10 -14.91 -2.76 -5.87
CA ASP A 10 -16.08 -2.24 -5.15
C ASP A 10 -15.87 -2.26 -3.64
N PHE A 11 -15.22 -3.30 -3.12
CA PHE A 11 -14.85 -3.37 -1.70
C PHE A 11 -13.87 -2.25 -1.34
N LEU A 12 -12.80 -2.05 -2.13
CA LEU A 12 -11.82 -1.00 -1.84
C LEU A 12 -12.43 0.40 -1.97
N GLU A 13 -13.30 0.60 -2.96
CA GLU A 13 -14.01 1.86 -3.21
C GLU A 13 -14.95 2.21 -2.05
N LYS A 14 -15.72 1.24 -1.55
CA LYS A 14 -16.65 1.45 -0.44
C LYS A 14 -15.97 1.96 0.83
N PHE A 15 -14.71 1.60 1.03
CA PHE A 15 -13.93 2.01 2.20
C PHE A 15 -12.82 3.02 1.83
N LYS A 16 -12.89 3.63 0.64
CA LYS A 16 -12.04 4.75 0.24
C LYS A 16 -12.31 5.95 1.16
N ASP A 17 -11.32 6.84 1.30
CA ASP A 17 -11.41 8.08 2.11
C ASP A 17 -11.79 7.88 3.59
N ASN A 18 -11.51 6.70 4.14
CA ASN A 18 -11.62 6.45 5.57
C ASN A 18 -10.29 5.98 6.17
N GLU A 19 -10.09 6.28 7.45
CA GLU A 19 -8.86 5.98 8.19
C GLU A 19 -8.68 4.48 8.52
N GLN A 20 -9.61 3.61 8.10
CA GLN A 20 -9.52 2.18 8.41
C GLN A 20 -8.42 1.51 7.58
N ILE A 21 -7.67 0.60 8.21
CA ILE A 21 -6.67 -0.20 7.51
C ILE A 21 -7.36 -1.36 6.79
N LYS A 22 -7.10 -1.52 5.48
CA LYS A 22 -7.63 -2.62 4.67
C LYS A 22 -6.54 -3.65 4.44
N ILE A 23 -6.80 -4.89 4.85
CA ILE A 23 -5.85 -6.00 4.72
C ILE A 23 -6.33 -6.94 3.63
N ILE A 24 -5.57 -7.04 2.54
CA ILE A 24 -5.81 -8.01 1.47
C ILE A 24 -4.98 -9.26 1.75
N THR A 25 -5.63 -10.35 2.15
CA THR A 25 -4.98 -11.66 2.39
C THR A 25 -5.30 -12.67 1.28
N GLY A 26 -4.62 -13.81 1.28
CA GLY A 26 -4.90 -14.91 0.34
C GLY A 26 -3.64 -15.68 -0.07
N ILE A 27 -3.82 -16.78 -0.78
CA ILE A 27 -2.74 -17.70 -1.19
C ILE A 27 -1.71 -17.06 -2.13
N ARG A 28 -0.51 -17.66 -2.24
CA ARG A 28 0.53 -17.21 -3.18
C ARG A 28 0.01 -17.26 -4.63
N ARG A 29 0.34 -16.23 -5.41
CA ARG A 29 -0.15 -16.01 -6.80
C ARG A 29 -1.65 -15.74 -6.97
N SER A 30 -2.39 -15.39 -5.91
CA SER A 30 -3.80 -14.98 -6.02
C SER A 30 -4.05 -13.59 -6.65
N GLY A 31 -3.00 -12.87 -7.08
CA GLY A 31 -3.16 -11.58 -7.76
C GLY A 31 -3.35 -10.35 -6.85
N LYS A 32 -3.08 -10.44 -5.54
CA LYS A 32 -3.23 -9.31 -4.60
C LYS A 32 -2.48 -8.04 -5.02
N THR A 33 -1.20 -8.18 -5.38
CA THR A 33 -0.39 -7.04 -5.87
C THR A 33 -1.00 -6.42 -7.12
N TYR A 34 -1.66 -7.23 -7.95
CA TYR A 34 -2.34 -6.74 -9.15
C TYR A 34 -3.61 -5.96 -8.80
N ILE A 35 -4.40 -6.42 -7.83
CA ILE A 35 -5.56 -5.67 -7.29
C ILE A 35 -5.11 -4.33 -6.72
N MET A 36 -4.06 -4.32 -5.89
CA MET A 36 -3.51 -3.08 -5.33
C MET A 36 -3.04 -2.12 -6.42
N ARG A 37 -2.38 -2.63 -7.47
CA ARG A 37 -1.96 -1.82 -8.63
C ARG A 37 -3.15 -1.23 -9.38
N MET A 38 -4.19 -2.03 -9.66
CA MET A 38 -5.39 -1.50 -10.32
C MET A 38 -6.07 -0.42 -9.48
N PHE A 39 -6.07 -0.56 -8.15
CA PHE A 39 -6.63 0.46 -7.27
C PHE A 39 -5.79 1.73 -7.25
N MET A 40 -4.45 1.63 -7.21
CA MET A 40 -3.56 2.79 -7.38
C MET A 40 -3.77 3.48 -8.74
N ASP A 41 -3.85 2.71 -9.83
CA ASP A 41 -4.10 3.25 -11.18
C ASP A 41 -5.47 3.99 -11.24
N LYS A 42 -6.49 3.46 -10.55
CA LYS A 42 -7.80 4.13 -10.44
C LYS A 42 -7.72 5.43 -9.65
N LEU A 43 -7.07 5.42 -8.48
CA LEU A 43 -6.91 6.61 -7.64
C LEU A 43 -6.23 7.75 -8.42
N GLU A 44 -5.19 7.43 -9.19
CA GLU A 44 -4.46 8.43 -9.97
C GLU A 44 -5.27 8.93 -11.18
N LYS A 45 -5.88 8.02 -11.95
CA LYS A 45 -6.43 8.36 -13.27
C LYS A 45 -7.92 8.72 -13.28
N GLU A 46 -8.70 8.11 -12.39
CA GLU A 46 -10.14 8.31 -12.34
C GLU A 46 -10.53 9.27 -11.22
N ASP A 47 -9.87 9.15 -10.06
CA ASP A 47 -10.15 9.99 -8.90
C ASP A 47 -9.26 11.23 -8.85
N GLU A 48 -8.37 11.39 -9.83
CA GLU A 48 -7.45 12.53 -10.02
C GLU A 48 -6.60 12.85 -8.77
N ILE A 49 -6.28 11.82 -7.97
CA ILE A 49 -5.41 11.97 -6.82
C ILE A 49 -3.97 12.19 -7.30
N ASP A 50 -3.35 13.25 -6.78
CA ASP A 50 -1.96 13.56 -7.08
C ASP A 50 -1.05 12.36 -6.74
N PRO A 51 -0.18 11.91 -7.67
CA PRO A 51 0.78 10.84 -7.43
C PRO A 51 1.61 11.02 -6.15
N GLN A 52 1.89 12.26 -5.71
CA GLN A 52 2.61 12.54 -4.47
C GLN A 52 1.85 12.09 -3.21
N ASN A 53 0.53 11.92 -3.30
CA ASN A 53 -0.35 11.47 -2.23
C ASN A 53 -0.59 9.95 -2.27
N ILE A 54 0.04 9.21 -3.19
CA ILE A 54 -0.07 7.76 -3.31
C ILE A 54 1.31 7.14 -3.03
N LEU A 55 1.54 6.70 -1.78
CA LEU A 55 2.80 6.10 -1.37
C LEU A 55 2.72 4.57 -1.42
N SER A 56 3.58 3.94 -2.23
CA SER A 56 3.64 2.48 -2.38
C SER A 56 4.98 1.90 -1.94
N ILE A 57 4.95 0.97 -0.99
CA ILE A 57 6.12 0.31 -0.43
C ILE A 57 6.01 -1.20 -0.66
N ASN A 58 7.02 -1.75 -1.33
CA ASN A 58 7.20 -3.19 -1.50
C ASN A 58 8.42 -3.63 -0.70
N PHE A 59 8.20 -4.31 0.42
CA PHE A 59 9.28 -4.70 1.34
C PHE A 59 10.27 -5.72 0.76
N GLU A 60 9.96 -6.36 -0.37
CA GLU A 60 10.95 -7.19 -1.09
C GLU A 60 11.82 -6.39 -2.07
N SER A 61 11.50 -5.11 -2.33
CA SER A 61 12.30 -4.27 -3.21
C SER A 61 13.53 -3.73 -2.47
N PHE A 62 14.69 -3.81 -3.13
CA PHE A 62 15.95 -3.29 -2.60
C PHE A 62 15.90 -1.78 -2.27
N ALA A 63 15.04 -1.03 -2.97
CA ALA A 63 14.83 0.40 -2.72
C ALA A 63 14.39 0.70 -1.27
N PHE A 64 13.72 -0.25 -0.62
CA PHE A 64 13.22 -0.11 0.76
C PHE A 64 13.98 -0.97 1.77
N SER A 65 15.16 -1.48 1.40
CA SER A 65 15.98 -2.36 2.26
C SER A 65 16.41 -1.73 3.59
N LYS A 66 16.38 -0.39 3.68
CA LYS A 66 16.67 0.37 4.90
C LYS A 66 15.51 0.39 5.90
N ILE A 67 14.30 0.03 5.49
CA ILE A 67 13.13 -0.02 6.38
C ILE A 67 13.12 -1.36 7.11
N GLN A 68 13.67 -1.41 8.31
CA GLN A 68 13.86 -2.64 9.09
C GLN A 68 12.93 -2.77 10.29
N ASN A 69 12.38 -1.65 10.74
CA ASN A 69 11.47 -1.59 11.89
C ASN A 69 10.36 -0.54 11.68
N ALA A 70 9.49 -0.39 12.69
CA ALA A 70 8.38 0.54 12.66
C ALA A 70 8.83 2.01 12.68
N GLU A 71 9.93 2.34 13.36
CA GLU A 71 10.49 3.69 13.40
C GLU A 71 11.03 4.09 12.01
N ASP A 72 11.73 3.19 11.32
CA ASP A 72 12.22 3.43 9.96
C ASP A 72 11.05 3.65 8.99
N LEU A 73 9.98 2.84 9.12
CA LEU A 73 8.79 2.97 8.27
C LEU A 73 8.09 4.30 8.54
N TYR A 74 7.92 4.66 9.81
CA TYR A 74 7.32 5.93 10.20
C TYR A 74 8.10 7.11 9.62
N GLN A 75 9.43 7.11 9.81
CA GLN A 75 10.28 8.18 9.29
C GLN A 75 10.19 8.27 7.76
N TYR A 76 10.28 7.13 7.07
CA TYR A 76 10.15 7.08 5.62
C TYR A 76 8.82 7.67 5.13
N VAL A 77 7.70 7.31 5.77
CA VAL A 77 6.37 7.85 5.42
C VAL A 77 6.33 9.35 5.67
N MET A 78 6.83 9.84 6.82
CA MET A 78 6.83 11.27 7.13
C MET A 78 7.67 12.10 6.17
N ASP A 79 8.81 11.57 5.72
CA ASP A 79 9.72 12.25 4.79
C ASP A 79 9.16 12.37 3.37
N HIS A 80 8.27 11.45 2.97
CA HIS A 80 7.69 11.39 1.62
C HIS A 80 6.23 11.82 1.58
N LYS A 81 5.73 12.36 2.69
CA LYS A 81 4.32 12.70 2.85
C LYS A 81 3.99 13.95 2.00
N GLY A 82 3.00 13.85 1.11
CA GLY A 82 2.42 14.99 0.41
C GLY A 82 1.44 15.83 1.27
N PRO A 83 0.92 16.95 0.75
CA PRO A 83 -0.10 17.73 1.44
C PRO A 83 -1.46 17.02 1.44
N GLY A 84 -2.18 17.08 2.56
CA GLY A 84 -3.54 16.57 2.66
C GLY A 84 -3.62 15.05 2.90
N TRP A 85 -4.67 14.44 2.34
CA TRP A 85 -4.96 13.01 2.51
C TRP A 85 -3.98 12.15 1.71
N GLN A 86 -3.55 11.03 2.29
CA GLN A 86 -2.58 10.13 1.66
C GLN A 86 -3.05 8.69 1.67
N TYR A 87 -2.72 8.00 0.58
CA TYR A 87 -2.96 6.58 0.39
C TYR A 87 -1.66 5.80 0.54
N LEU A 88 -1.57 4.97 1.58
CA LEU A 88 -0.40 4.13 1.84
C LEU A 88 -0.66 2.67 1.43
N PHE A 89 0.14 2.16 0.50
CA PHE A 89 0.10 0.79 0.03
C PHE A 89 1.33 0.03 0.51
N LEU A 90 1.12 -0.97 1.37
CA LEU A 90 2.18 -1.81 1.92
C LEU A 90 2.06 -3.23 1.37
N THR A 91 3.09 -3.72 0.69
CA THR A 91 3.08 -5.05 0.06
C THR A 91 4.22 -5.94 0.51
N LYS A 92 3.95 -7.26 0.55
CA LYS A 92 4.91 -8.30 0.93
C LYS A 92 5.60 -8.02 2.27
N PHE A 93 4.79 -7.57 3.22
CA PHE A 93 5.20 -7.35 4.60
C PHE A 93 5.74 -8.66 5.20
N SER A 94 7.05 -8.71 5.40
CA SER A 94 7.69 -9.72 6.26
C SER A 94 7.61 -9.22 7.71
N LYS A 95 7.64 -10.14 8.69
CA LYS A 95 7.70 -9.75 10.11
C LYS A 95 8.83 -8.74 10.30
N PHE A 96 8.49 -7.50 10.64
CA PHE A 96 9.46 -6.61 11.26
C PHE A 96 10.01 -7.33 12.50
N ARG A 97 11.34 -7.36 12.60
CA ARG A 97 11.98 -7.93 13.78
C ARG A 97 11.65 -6.97 14.92
N ASN A 98 10.78 -7.40 15.83
CA ASN A 98 10.66 -6.72 17.11
C ASN A 98 12.02 -6.79 17.78
N GLY A 99 12.72 -5.67 17.82
CA GLY A 99 13.92 -5.47 18.63
C GLY A 99 13.55 -5.53 20.10
N LYS A 100 13.31 -6.74 20.61
CA LYS A 100 13.54 -7.06 22.02
C LYS A 100 14.30 -8.36 22.06
N GLY A 101 15.63 -8.22 22.01
CA GLY A 101 16.49 -9.20 22.63
C GLY A 101 16.05 -9.37 24.09
N ARG A 102 15.63 -10.58 24.42
CA ARG A 102 15.97 -11.20 25.69
C ARG A 102 16.84 -12.38 25.35
#